data_AF-A0A2H3T2J8-F1
#
_entry.id   AF-A0A2H3T2J8-F1
#
_cell.length_a   1.000
_cell.length_b   1.000
_cell.length_c   1.000
_cell.angle_alpha   90.00
_cell.angle_beta   90.00
_cell.angle_gamma   90.00
#
_symmetry.space_group_name_H-M   'P 1'
#
loop_
_entity.id
_entity.type
_entity.pdbx_description
1 polymer ?
#
loop_
_entity_poly.entity_id
_entity_poly.type
_entity_poly.pdbx_seq_one_letter_code
_entity_poly.pdbx_strand_id
1 'polypeptide(L)'
;MVVGGWENAVRRAADRGLQTLKVNWHLGFTSFGGPPVHFKIFHDKFVNKLAWIDEQIYQELFSVAQALSGPGSTKMLYCINLIHGGVLEAIFAFLIWSLPGCFGMFGLSIGVSNIGDTLPRAVYALLSGLNAATVGIIALAAVELSDKAITDQPTRLVLSITAAAGMLYNALWYFPALIVAGGCCIVIYDYRWLHRPVRAVKNTILRAGRGRPTGNENIQGAENGTGNVNSSIVALREQESTEQRDGEPRVVPQEYRLNFSWKSGTAVIAVFLVSFIVVIVLRATLTDAPLLYKLFANLYLAGTIIFGGGPVVIPLLREYIVAEGWVTPRDFLIGLAIAQAFPGPNFNFAVFLGGLTAANNGYPAIAGALIAYLGIFVPGMVLVHGTMGVWGVLRSRRWVKSAVRGINAGAVGLIYTAVYRIWQVGYIDQGFQSGKSLADDPWWVVVTATAFVGGRFFGVAPPLAILLGASLGLLRYGIVTA
;
A
#
# COMPACT_ATOMS: atom_id res chain seq x y z
N MET A 1 -39.94 -23.75 -23.89
CA MET A 1 -38.88 -22.85 -24.41
C MET A 1 -38.04 -22.15 -23.31
N VAL A 2 -37.98 -22.67 -22.06
CA VAL A 2 -37.28 -22.01 -20.93
C VAL A 2 -35.93 -22.68 -20.57
N VAL A 3 -35.64 -23.86 -21.11
CA VAL A 3 -34.49 -24.69 -20.73
C VAL A 3 -33.13 -24.12 -21.20
N GLY A 4 -33.10 -23.32 -22.28
CA GLY A 4 -31.84 -22.76 -22.82
C GLY A 4 -31.31 -21.51 -22.12
N GLY A 5 -32.09 -20.85 -21.25
CA GLY A 5 -31.69 -19.59 -20.62
C GLY A 5 -30.59 -19.75 -19.57
N TRP A 6 -30.67 -20.83 -18.78
CA TRP A 6 -29.73 -21.11 -17.70
C TRP A 6 -28.40 -21.67 -18.23
N GLU A 7 -28.44 -22.59 -19.20
CA GLU A 7 -27.24 -23.09 -19.88
C GLU A 7 -26.46 -21.96 -20.57
N ASN A 8 -27.16 -21.03 -21.25
CA ASN A 8 -26.53 -19.87 -21.87
C ASN A 8 -25.98 -18.86 -20.85
N ALA A 9 -26.59 -18.75 -19.66
CA ALA A 9 -26.04 -17.94 -18.58
C ALA A 9 -24.77 -18.58 -17.97
N VAL A 10 -24.79 -19.89 -17.74
CA VAL A 10 -23.65 -20.65 -17.23
C VAL A 10 -22.49 -20.64 -18.22
N ARG A 11 -22.74 -20.84 -19.52
CA ARG A 11 -21.70 -20.74 -20.57
C ARG A 11 -21.08 -19.35 -20.61
N ARG A 12 -21.88 -18.28 -20.61
CA ARG A 12 -21.36 -16.91 -20.56
C ARG A 12 -20.57 -16.59 -19.28
N ALA A 13 -20.94 -17.18 -18.14
CA ALA A 13 -20.19 -17.05 -16.91
C ALA A 13 -18.86 -17.83 -16.98
N ALA A 14 -18.88 -19.04 -17.54
CA ALA A 14 -17.70 -19.85 -17.76
C ALA A 14 -16.71 -19.19 -18.74
N ASP A 15 -17.18 -18.64 -19.85
CA ASP A 15 -16.35 -17.94 -20.84
C ASP A 15 -15.69 -16.70 -20.24
N ARG A 16 -16.43 -15.92 -19.45
CA ARG A 16 -15.91 -14.77 -18.70
C ARG A 16 -14.88 -15.19 -17.65
N GLY A 17 -15.18 -16.23 -16.88
CA GLY A 17 -14.24 -16.81 -15.91
C GLY A 17 -12.94 -17.29 -16.58
N LEU A 18 -13.05 -17.96 -17.73
CA LEU A 18 -11.90 -18.42 -18.51
C LEU A 18 -11.08 -17.23 -19.03
N GLN A 19 -11.72 -16.15 -19.47
CA GLN A 19 -11.03 -14.92 -19.86
C GLN A 19 -10.30 -14.29 -18.67
N THR A 20 -10.97 -14.15 -17.52
CA THR A 20 -10.36 -13.67 -16.28
C THR A 20 -9.14 -14.51 -15.90
N LEU A 21 -9.23 -15.84 -16.00
CA LEU A 21 -8.11 -16.74 -15.76
C LEU A 21 -6.97 -16.50 -16.74
N LYS A 22 -7.23 -16.58 -18.05
CA LYS A 22 -6.22 -16.37 -19.11
C LYS A 22 -5.48 -15.05 -18.95
N VAL A 23 -6.19 -13.99 -18.57
CA VAL A 23 -5.61 -12.67 -18.41
C VAL A 23 -4.85 -12.53 -17.09
N ASN A 24 -5.32 -13.12 -15.99
CA ASN A 24 -4.77 -12.82 -14.65
C ASN A 24 -3.89 -13.92 -14.04
N TRP A 25 -3.88 -15.15 -14.56
CA TRP A 25 -3.22 -16.30 -13.91
C TRP A 25 -1.75 -16.08 -13.55
N HIS A 26 -0.96 -15.49 -14.46
CA HIS A 26 0.47 -15.31 -14.27
C HIS A 26 0.78 -14.21 -13.25
N LEU A 27 -0.14 -13.26 -13.04
CA LEU A 27 0.13 -12.09 -12.22
C LEU A 27 0.46 -12.45 -10.76
N GLY A 28 -0.18 -13.49 -10.21
CA GLY A 28 0.12 -13.99 -8.86
C GLY A 28 1.49 -14.66 -8.73
N PHE A 29 2.11 -15.07 -9.84
CA PHE A 29 3.44 -15.70 -9.89
C PHE A 29 4.55 -14.76 -10.33
N THR A 30 4.23 -13.70 -11.08
CA THR A 30 5.23 -12.84 -11.72
C THR A 30 5.29 -11.42 -11.16
N SER A 31 4.32 -11.01 -10.33
CA SER A 31 4.28 -9.64 -9.80
C SER A 31 5.07 -9.55 -8.51
N PHE A 32 6.36 -9.27 -8.64
CA PHE A 32 7.25 -9.02 -7.52
C PHE A 32 7.43 -7.52 -7.27
N GLY A 33 7.91 -7.14 -6.09
CA GLY A 33 8.36 -5.77 -5.82
C GLY A 33 7.34 -4.84 -5.19
N GLY A 34 6.20 -5.36 -4.76
CA GLY A 34 5.25 -4.62 -3.95
C GLY A 34 4.41 -3.60 -4.73
N PRO A 35 3.65 -2.74 -4.03
CA PRO A 35 2.59 -1.94 -4.64
C PRO A 35 3.03 -1.05 -5.82
N PRO A 36 4.12 -0.26 -5.78
CA PRO A 36 4.51 0.61 -6.90
C PRO A 36 4.77 -0.17 -8.19
N VAL A 37 5.43 -1.32 -8.07
CA VAL A 37 5.71 -2.21 -9.21
C VAL A 37 4.42 -2.82 -9.72
N HIS A 38 3.53 -3.28 -8.84
CA HIS A 38 2.25 -3.86 -9.25
C HIS A 38 1.38 -2.84 -9.98
N PHE A 39 1.34 -1.59 -9.52
CA PHE A 39 0.65 -0.52 -10.24
C PHE A 39 1.25 -0.34 -11.64
N LYS A 40 2.57 -0.28 -11.77
CA LYS A 40 3.20 -0.21 -13.10
C LYS A 40 2.82 -1.41 -13.98
N ILE A 41 2.87 -2.63 -13.45
CA ILE A 41 2.47 -3.86 -14.17
C ILE A 41 1.01 -3.76 -14.63
N PHE A 42 0.11 -3.29 -13.78
CA PHE A 42 -1.30 -3.13 -14.13
C PHE A 42 -1.54 -2.02 -15.14
N HIS A 43 -0.79 -0.92 -15.06
CA HIS A 43 -0.82 0.15 -16.05
C HIS A 43 -0.39 -0.38 -17.43
N ASP A 44 0.81 -0.96 -17.51
CA ASP A 44 1.36 -1.52 -18.74
C ASP A 44 0.42 -2.58 -19.35
N LYS A 45 -0.21 -3.39 -18.51
CA LYS A 45 -1.10 -4.47 -18.95
C LYS A 45 -2.51 -4.01 -19.32
N PHE A 46 -3.19 -3.30 -18.44
CA PHE A 46 -4.62 -2.99 -18.60
C PHE A 46 -4.89 -1.65 -19.28
N VAL A 47 -3.92 -0.73 -19.29
CA VAL A 47 -4.01 0.54 -20.03
C VAL A 47 -3.31 0.40 -21.37
N ASN A 48 -2.02 0.04 -21.39
CA ASN A 48 -1.24 0.10 -22.63
C ASN A 48 -1.47 -1.11 -23.54
N LYS A 49 -1.41 -2.35 -23.00
CA LYS A 49 -1.48 -3.57 -23.80
C LYS A 49 -2.91 -4.01 -24.14
N LEU A 50 -3.76 -4.14 -23.13
CA LEU A 50 -5.13 -4.64 -23.29
C LEU A 50 -6.15 -3.54 -23.53
N ALA A 51 -5.81 -2.28 -23.20
CA ALA A 51 -6.70 -1.12 -23.29
C ALA A 51 -8.09 -1.35 -22.64
N TRP A 52 -8.14 -2.07 -21.53
CA TRP A 52 -9.37 -2.30 -20.76
C TRP A 52 -9.89 -1.02 -20.11
N ILE A 53 -8.98 -0.14 -19.71
CA ILE A 53 -9.26 1.16 -19.09
C ILE A 53 -8.31 2.23 -19.63
N ASP A 54 -8.74 3.49 -19.60
CA ASP A 54 -7.90 4.63 -19.99
C ASP A 54 -7.07 5.20 -18.81
N GLU A 55 -6.20 6.15 -19.10
CA GLU A 55 -5.34 6.81 -18.11
C GLU A 55 -6.15 7.49 -17.00
N GLN A 56 -7.27 8.12 -17.35
CA GLN A 56 -8.09 8.84 -16.38
C GLN A 56 -8.71 7.86 -15.37
N ILE A 57 -9.34 6.79 -15.85
CA ILE A 57 -9.92 5.73 -15.02
C ILE A 57 -8.81 5.09 -14.18
N TYR A 58 -7.64 4.84 -14.77
CA TYR A 58 -6.51 4.27 -14.04
C TYR A 58 -6.09 5.15 -12.84
N GLN A 59 -5.93 6.46 -13.03
CA GLN A 59 -5.58 7.40 -11.96
C GLN A 59 -6.69 7.53 -10.91
N GLU A 60 -7.96 7.48 -11.32
CA GLU A 60 -9.10 7.46 -10.40
C GLU A 60 -9.08 6.20 -9.51
N LEU A 61 -8.92 5.01 -10.12
CA LEU A 61 -8.84 3.75 -9.38
C LEU A 61 -7.62 3.69 -8.47
N PHE A 62 -6.47 4.21 -8.92
CA PHE A 62 -5.27 4.33 -8.11
C PHE A 62 -5.55 5.19 -6.86
N SER A 63 -6.21 6.33 -7.05
CA SER A 63 -6.59 7.23 -5.95
C SER A 63 -7.53 6.55 -4.95
N VAL A 64 -8.54 5.81 -5.42
CA VAL A 64 -9.47 5.05 -4.56
C VAL A 64 -8.74 3.94 -3.80
N ALA A 65 -7.86 3.20 -4.50
CA ALA A 65 -7.11 2.10 -3.91
C ALA A 65 -6.12 2.56 -2.85
N GLN A 66 -5.61 3.80 -2.92
CA GLN A 66 -4.78 4.38 -1.87
C GLN A 66 -5.60 4.98 -0.72
N ALA A 67 -6.75 5.57 -1.03
CA ALA A 67 -7.60 6.24 -0.04
C ALA A 67 -8.28 5.29 0.93
N LEU A 68 -8.56 4.05 0.51
CA LEU A 68 -9.21 3.04 1.32
C LEU A 68 -8.20 2.11 1.97
N SER A 69 -8.58 1.51 3.10
CA SER A 69 -7.76 0.54 3.79
C SER A 69 -7.65 -0.79 3.03
N GLY A 70 -6.64 -1.59 3.39
CA GLY A 70 -6.30 -2.86 2.76
C GLY A 70 -5.23 -2.77 1.65
N PRO A 71 -4.96 -3.86 0.92
CA PRO A 71 -3.85 -3.93 -0.02
C PRO A 71 -4.13 -3.14 -1.31
N GLY A 72 -3.44 -2.01 -1.51
CA GLY A 72 -3.68 -1.09 -2.63
C GLY A 72 -3.63 -1.76 -4.02
N SER A 73 -2.61 -2.56 -4.32
CA SER A 73 -2.51 -3.26 -5.61
C SER A 73 -3.62 -4.31 -5.79
N THR A 74 -4.01 -5.01 -4.73
CA THR A 74 -5.10 -5.99 -4.79
C THR A 74 -6.44 -5.32 -5.05
N LYS A 75 -6.70 -4.18 -4.39
CA LYS A 75 -7.88 -3.34 -4.65
C LYS A 75 -7.90 -2.81 -6.08
N MET A 76 -6.76 -2.37 -6.60
CA MET A 76 -6.65 -1.91 -7.99
C MET A 76 -7.03 -3.02 -8.98
N LEU A 77 -6.43 -4.21 -8.84
CA LEU A 77 -6.74 -5.35 -9.70
C LEU A 77 -8.22 -5.74 -9.61
N TYR A 78 -8.77 -5.74 -8.39
CA TYR A 78 -10.18 -5.99 -8.16
C TYR A 78 -11.07 -4.98 -8.89
N CYS A 79 -10.80 -3.68 -8.77
CA CYS A 79 -11.58 -2.64 -9.42
C CYS A 79 -11.52 -2.72 -10.95
N ILE A 80 -10.35 -3.01 -11.53
CA ILE A 80 -10.21 -3.18 -12.99
C ILE A 80 -11.08 -4.35 -13.46
N ASN A 81 -11.00 -5.50 -12.80
CA ASN A 81 -11.81 -6.67 -13.16
C ASN A 81 -13.30 -6.49 -12.83
N LEU A 82 -13.63 -5.68 -11.81
CA LEU A 82 -15.02 -5.30 -11.47
C LEU A 82 -15.66 -4.46 -12.58
N ILE A 83 -14.92 -3.50 -13.13
CA ILE A 83 -15.38 -2.68 -14.25
C ILE A 83 -15.55 -3.52 -15.51
N HIS A 84 -14.61 -4.41 -15.80
CA HIS A 84 -14.60 -5.19 -17.03
C HIS A 84 -15.58 -6.37 -17.02
N GLY A 85 -15.60 -7.17 -15.95
CA GLY A 85 -16.34 -8.43 -15.88
C GLY A 85 -17.54 -8.42 -14.94
N GLY A 86 -17.51 -7.59 -13.90
CA GLY A 86 -18.48 -7.60 -12.82
C GLY A 86 -17.94 -8.23 -11.53
N VAL A 87 -18.84 -8.50 -10.58
CA VAL A 87 -18.47 -8.86 -9.20
C VAL A 87 -17.78 -10.22 -9.11
N LEU A 88 -18.27 -11.21 -9.85
CA LEU A 88 -17.74 -12.57 -9.80
C LEU A 88 -16.33 -12.62 -10.39
N GLU A 89 -16.11 -11.92 -11.48
CA GLU A 89 -14.83 -11.78 -12.17
C GLU A 89 -13.82 -11.02 -11.32
N ALA A 90 -14.27 -10.00 -10.57
CA ALA A 90 -13.43 -9.30 -9.61
C ALA A 90 -12.98 -10.21 -8.44
N ILE A 91 -13.91 -10.98 -7.86
CA ILE A 91 -13.60 -11.96 -6.80
C ILE A 91 -12.66 -13.03 -7.34
N PHE A 92 -12.93 -13.55 -8.53
CA PHE A 92 -12.10 -14.59 -9.14
C PHE A 92 -10.70 -14.09 -9.48
N ALA A 93 -10.57 -12.88 -10.04
CA ALA A 93 -9.29 -12.24 -10.27
C ALA A 93 -8.50 -12.02 -8.97
N PHE A 94 -9.18 -11.62 -7.89
CA PHE A 94 -8.58 -11.50 -6.56
C PHE A 94 -8.01 -12.84 -6.06
N LEU A 95 -8.78 -13.93 -6.17
CA LEU A 95 -8.34 -15.26 -5.75
C LEU A 95 -7.14 -15.72 -6.58
N ILE A 96 -7.21 -15.63 -7.90
CA ILE A 96 -6.10 -16.00 -8.80
C ILE A 96 -4.83 -15.21 -8.47
N TRP A 97 -4.97 -13.92 -8.17
CA TRP A 97 -3.85 -13.04 -7.83
C TRP A 97 -3.19 -13.36 -6.49
N SER A 98 -3.97 -13.73 -5.49
CA SER A 98 -3.49 -13.84 -4.10
C SER A 98 -3.19 -15.27 -3.67
N LEU A 99 -3.89 -16.28 -4.22
CA LEU A 99 -3.72 -17.68 -3.81
C LEU A 99 -2.31 -18.25 -4.02
N PRO A 100 -1.57 -17.96 -5.11
CA PRO A 100 -0.21 -18.46 -5.28
C PRO A 100 0.72 -18.06 -4.11
N GLY A 101 0.72 -16.78 -3.76
CA GLY A 101 1.46 -16.29 -2.60
C GLY A 101 0.90 -16.82 -1.27
N CYS A 102 -0.41 -17.03 -1.16
CA CYS A 102 -1.04 -17.63 0.02
C CYS A 102 -0.53 -19.05 0.25
N PHE A 103 -0.50 -19.90 -0.78
CA PHE A 103 0.02 -21.27 -0.69
C PHE A 103 1.52 -21.27 -0.35
N GLY A 104 2.28 -20.36 -0.95
CA GLY A 104 3.69 -20.15 -0.63
C GLY A 104 3.93 -19.82 0.85
N MET A 105 3.19 -18.85 1.38
CA MET A 105 3.28 -18.42 2.78
C MET A 105 2.78 -19.50 3.76
N PHE A 106 1.77 -20.26 3.37
CA PHE A 106 1.32 -21.41 4.15
C PHE A 106 2.38 -22.51 4.21
N GLY A 107 3.00 -22.84 3.07
CA GLY A 107 4.13 -23.78 3.01
C GLY A 107 5.30 -23.31 3.86
N LEU A 108 5.62 -22.01 3.82
CA LEU A 108 6.64 -21.40 4.67
C LEU A 108 6.29 -21.53 6.16
N SER A 109 5.02 -21.37 6.54
CA SER A 109 4.58 -21.52 7.93
C SER A 109 4.80 -22.94 8.44
N ILE A 110 4.47 -23.95 7.62
CA ILE A 110 4.75 -25.35 7.95
C ILE A 110 6.27 -25.55 8.07
N GLY A 111 7.06 -25.03 7.13
CA GLY A 111 8.52 -25.13 7.17
C GLY A 111 9.12 -24.56 8.45
N VAL A 112 8.77 -23.32 8.79
CA VAL A 112 9.29 -22.62 9.98
C VAL A 112 8.82 -23.29 11.27
N SER A 113 7.58 -23.81 11.33
CA SER A 113 7.08 -24.53 12.52
C SER A 113 7.85 -25.81 12.84
N ASN A 114 8.59 -26.37 11.88
CA ASN A 114 9.39 -27.58 12.05
C ASN A 114 10.89 -27.30 12.24
N ILE A 115 11.31 -26.03 12.25
CA ILE A 115 12.71 -25.65 12.46
C ILE A 115 12.94 -25.44 13.97
N GLY A 116 14.02 -26.03 14.50
CA GLY A 116 14.42 -25.85 15.90
C GLY A 116 14.87 -24.43 16.23
N ASP A 117 14.97 -24.11 17.53
CA ASP A 117 15.12 -22.71 17.96
C ASP A 117 16.42 -22.02 17.56
N THR A 118 17.45 -22.81 17.25
CA THR A 118 18.77 -22.31 16.88
C THR A 118 19.04 -22.54 15.39
N LEU A 119 19.16 -21.46 14.65
CA LEU A 119 19.63 -21.49 13.26
C LEU A 119 21.16 -21.48 13.18
N PRO A 120 21.76 -22.07 12.13
CA PRO A 120 23.16 -21.89 11.81
C PRO A 120 23.50 -20.40 11.62
N ARG A 121 24.71 -19.97 12.02
CA ARG A 121 25.16 -18.56 11.90
C ARG A 121 25.03 -18.01 10.47
N ALA A 122 25.32 -18.83 9.47
CA ALA A 122 25.16 -18.47 8.06
C ALA A 122 23.73 -18.04 7.71
N VAL A 123 22.72 -18.69 8.31
CA VAL A 123 21.30 -18.36 8.07
C VAL A 123 20.97 -16.99 8.68
N TYR A 124 21.46 -16.68 9.88
CA TYR A 124 21.26 -15.35 10.48
C TYR A 124 21.88 -14.23 9.63
N ALA A 125 23.07 -14.46 9.07
CA ALA A 125 23.71 -13.50 8.18
C ALA A 125 22.94 -13.34 6.85
N LEU A 126 22.46 -14.43 6.27
CA LEU A 126 21.58 -14.42 5.10
C LEU A 126 20.30 -13.62 5.35
N LEU A 127 19.62 -13.88 6.48
CA LEU A 127 18.38 -13.19 6.87
C LEU A 127 18.61 -11.70 7.12
N SER A 128 19.72 -11.33 7.76
CA SER A 128 20.08 -9.92 7.96
C SER A 128 20.34 -9.21 6.63
N GLY A 129 20.98 -9.89 5.67
CA GLY A 129 21.16 -9.39 4.32
C GLY A 129 19.84 -9.19 3.56
N LEU A 130 18.92 -10.16 3.65
CA LEU A 130 17.56 -10.06 3.11
C LEU A 130 16.79 -8.87 3.70
N ASN A 131 16.82 -8.71 5.03
CA ASN A 131 16.15 -7.62 5.73
C ASN A 131 16.74 -6.25 5.37
N ALA A 132 18.06 -6.13 5.28
CA ALA A 132 18.72 -4.90 4.86
C ALA A 132 18.29 -4.48 3.45
N ALA A 133 18.36 -5.41 2.48
CA ALA A 133 17.89 -5.14 1.12
C ALA A 133 16.40 -4.80 1.07
N THR A 134 15.58 -5.50 1.86
CA THR A 134 14.15 -5.23 2.00
C THR A 134 13.87 -3.80 2.45
N VAL A 135 14.58 -3.31 3.47
CA VAL A 135 14.41 -1.93 3.94
C VAL A 135 14.74 -0.92 2.84
N GLY A 136 15.76 -1.20 2.03
CA GLY A 136 16.15 -0.35 0.89
C GLY A 136 15.08 -0.30 -0.20
N ILE A 137 14.48 -1.45 -0.53
CA ILE A 137 13.38 -1.54 -1.50
C ILE A 137 12.11 -0.87 -0.97
N ILE A 138 11.79 -1.01 0.32
CA ILE A 138 10.64 -0.32 0.92
C ILE A 138 10.86 1.19 0.91
N ALA A 139 12.08 1.65 1.21
CA ALA A 139 12.43 3.06 1.13
C ALA A 139 12.29 3.60 -0.30
N LEU A 140 12.71 2.82 -1.30
CA LEU A 140 12.49 3.16 -2.72
C LEU A 140 11.00 3.29 -3.05
N ALA A 141 10.20 2.31 -2.63
CA ALA A 141 8.76 2.34 -2.83
C ALA A 141 8.09 3.57 -2.19
N ALA A 142 8.57 4.00 -1.02
CA ALA A 142 8.09 5.20 -0.34
C ALA A 142 8.38 6.48 -1.16
N VAL A 143 9.59 6.58 -1.72
CA VAL A 143 10.00 7.70 -2.58
C VAL A 143 9.19 7.71 -3.88
N GLU A 144 9.09 6.59 -4.58
CA GLU A 144 8.33 6.49 -5.83
C GLU A 144 6.83 6.80 -5.65
N LEU A 145 6.25 6.38 -4.52
CA LEU A 145 4.86 6.70 -4.21
C LEU A 145 4.69 8.17 -3.84
N SER A 146 5.67 8.76 -3.15
CA SER A 146 5.68 10.21 -2.85
C SER A 146 5.74 11.03 -4.13
N ASP A 147 6.62 10.69 -5.07
CA ASP A 147 6.78 11.40 -6.35
C ASP A 147 5.47 11.41 -7.16
N LYS A 148 4.67 10.34 -7.07
CA LYS A 148 3.40 10.21 -7.80
C LYS A 148 2.20 10.82 -7.06
N ALA A 149 2.12 10.63 -5.74
CA ALA A 149 0.93 11.00 -4.97
C ALA A 149 0.99 12.44 -4.43
N ILE A 150 2.18 13.05 -4.32
CA ILE A 150 2.41 14.28 -3.57
C ILE A 150 2.89 15.38 -4.50
N THR A 151 1.93 16.14 -5.03
CA THR A 151 2.18 17.14 -6.05
C THR A 151 2.29 18.57 -5.50
N ASP A 152 1.83 18.83 -4.27
CA ASP A 152 1.69 20.16 -3.71
C ASP A 152 2.37 20.35 -2.34
N GLN A 153 2.70 21.60 -2.00
CA GLN A 153 3.38 21.94 -0.74
C GLN A 153 2.57 21.53 0.52
N PRO A 154 1.25 21.76 0.60
CA PRO A 154 0.43 21.28 1.72
C PRO A 154 0.48 19.76 1.91
N THR A 155 0.37 18.97 0.85
CA THR A 155 0.46 17.50 0.95
C THR A 155 1.86 17.05 1.37
N ARG A 156 2.93 17.74 0.94
CA ARG A 156 4.29 17.48 1.46
C ARG A 156 4.38 17.73 2.97
N LEU A 157 3.75 18.79 3.48
CA LEU A 157 3.72 19.07 4.92
C LEU A 157 2.96 17.98 5.69
N VAL A 158 1.80 17.55 5.17
CA VAL A 158 1.03 16.45 5.78
C VAL A 158 1.86 15.17 5.82
N LEU A 159 2.56 14.83 4.73
CA LEU A 159 3.48 13.69 4.73
C LEU A 159 4.54 13.82 5.83
N SER A 160 5.24 14.95 5.90
CA SER A 160 6.33 15.12 6.86
C SER A 160 5.84 15.03 8.31
N ILE A 161 4.69 15.64 8.60
CA ILE A 161 4.07 15.59 9.93
C ILE A 161 3.65 14.16 10.28
N THR A 162 2.97 13.46 9.37
CA THR A 162 2.50 12.09 9.63
C THR A 162 3.64 11.09 9.77
N ALA A 163 4.70 11.23 8.98
CA ALA A 163 5.92 10.43 9.10
C ALA A 163 6.60 10.63 10.46
N ALA A 164 6.83 11.89 10.85
CA ALA A 164 7.45 12.23 12.14
C ALA A 164 6.59 11.78 13.32
N ALA A 165 5.30 12.11 13.28
CA ALA A 165 4.32 11.69 14.28
C ALA A 165 4.32 10.17 14.46
N GLY A 166 4.22 9.40 13.37
CA GLY A 166 4.22 7.94 13.40
C GLY A 166 5.50 7.31 13.95
N MET A 167 6.65 7.99 13.82
CA MET A 167 7.91 7.56 14.42
C MET A 167 7.94 7.81 15.93
N LEU A 168 7.33 8.90 16.40
CA LEU A 168 7.37 9.32 17.81
C LEU A 168 6.39 8.55 18.70
N TYR A 169 5.25 8.13 18.17
CA TYR A 169 4.23 7.44 18.96
C TYR A 169 3.72 6.17 18.28
N ASN A 170 3.59 5.11 19.08
CA ASN A 170 3.10 3.82 18.63
C ASN A 170 1.80 3.46 19.36
N ALA A 171 0.68 3.62 18.66
CA ALA A 171 -0.60 3.05 19.08
C ALA A 171 -1.45 2.69 17.87
N LEU A 172 -2.31 1.69 18.05
CA LEU A 172 -3.13 1.12 16.97
C LEU A 172 -4.11 2.12 16.35
N TRP A 173 -4.71 2.98 17.18
CA TRP A 173 -5.66 4.01 16.74
C TRP A 173 -4.97 5.22 16.08
N TYR A 174 -3.67 5.38 16.33
CA TYR A 174 -2.95 6.60 16.00
C TYR A 174 -2.74 6.76 14.49
N PHE A 175 -2.44 5.68 13.79
CA PHE A 175 -2.19 5.72 12.35
C PHE A 175 -3.44 6.10 11.53
N PRO A 176 -4.62 5.48 11.73
CA PRO A 176 -5.85 5.96 11.09
C PRO A 176 -6.19 7.41 11.47
N ALA A 177 -5.98 7.80 12.73
CA ALA A 177 -6.24 9.16 13.17
C ALA A 177 -5.37 10.18 12.44
N LEU A 178 -4.07 9.90 12.25
CA LEU A 178 -3.14 10.74 11.48
C LEU A 178 -3.57 10.87 10.02
N ILE A 179 -4.01 9.79 9.39
CA ILE A 179 -4.47 9.80 8.00
C ILE A 179 -5.75 10.65 7.84
N VAL A 180 -6.74 10.43 8.71
CA VAL A 180 -7.99 11.19 8.70
C VAL A 180 -7.70 12.67 8.97
N ALA A 181 -6.83 12.97 9.95
CA ALA A 181 -6.39 14.33 10.22
C ALA A 181 -5.70 14.96 9.00
N GLY A 182 -4.84 14.22 8.29
CA GLY A 182 -4.23 14.65 7.03
C GLY A 182 -5.26 15.01 5.96
N GLY A 183 -6.29 14.17 5.79
CA GLY A 183 -7.44 14.43 4.91
C GLY A 183 -8.18 15.72 5.29
N CYS A 184 -8.54 15.87 6.57
CA CYS A 184 -9.21 17.06 7.08
C CYS A 184 -8.37 18.33 6.91
N CYS A 185 -7.06 18.27 7.20
CA CYS A 185 -6.14 19.39 7.05
C CYS A 185 -6.13 19.94 5.61
N ILE A 186 -6.06 19.06 4.61
CA ILE A 186 -6.10 19.49 3.20
C ILE A 186 -7.47 20.05 2.81
N VAL A 187 -8.57 19.47 3.30
CA VAL A 187 -9.92 20.04 3.06
C VAL A 187 -10.03 21.45 3.64
N ILE A 188 -9.58 21.67 4.87
CA ILE A 188 -9.59 22.98 5.55
C ILE A 188 -8.73 23.99 4.79
N TYR A 189 -7.56 23.55 4.29
CA TYR A 189 -6.66 24.37 3.49
C TYR A 189 -7.28 24.78 2.14
N ASP A 190 -7.76 23.81 1.36
CA ASP A 190 -8.32 24.03 0.01
C ASP A 190 -9.59 24.89 0.04
N TYR A 191 -10.46 24.69 1.05
CA TYR A 191 -11.65 25.53 1.25
C TYR A 191 -11.34 26.90 1.86
N ARG A 192 -10.05 27.18 2.10
CA ARG A 192 -9.55 28.42 2.69
C ARG A 192 -10.25 28.78 4.00
N TRP A 193 -10.76 27.79 4.75
CA TRP A 193 -11.43 28.02 6.03
C TRP A 193 -10.50 28.75 7.00
N LEU A 194 -9.21 28.43 6.94
CA LEU A 194 -8.17 29.10 7.73
C LEU A 194 -7.74 30.48 7.21
N HIS A 195 -7.99 30.84 5.93
CA HIS A 195 -7.57 32.15 5.42
C HIS A 195 -8.35 33.31 6.05
N ARG A 196 -9.59 33.12 6.48
CA ARG A 196 -10.36 34.18 7.18
C ARG A 196 -9.77 34.52 8.56
N PRO A 197 -9.54 33.56 9.47
CA PRO A 197 -8.92 33.84 10.77
C PRO A 197 -7.42 34.17 10.65
N VAL A 198 -6.65 33.49 9.79
CA VAL A 198 -5.21 33.77 9.64
C VAL A 198 -4.97 35.15 9.03
N ARG A 199 -5.81 35.61 8.09
CA ARG A 199 -5.71 36.97 7.55
C ARG A 199 -6.17 38.02 8.56
N ALA A 200 -7.14 37.69 9.43
CA ALA A 200 -7.49 38.53 10.57
C ALA A 200 -6.32 38.67 11.55
N VAL A 201 -5.70 37.56 11.96
CA VAL A 201 -4.53 37.56 12.86
C VAL A 201 -3.33 38.24 12.22
N LYS A 202 -3.00 37.95 10.96
CA LYS A 202 -1.92 38.61 10.23
C LYS A 202 -2.16 40.11 10.09
N ASN A 203 -3.39 40.55 9.84
CA ASN A 203 -3.73 41.98 9.80
C ASN A 203 -3.68 42.62 11.18
N THR A 204 -4.02 41.90 12.25
CA THR A 204 -3.88 42.39 13.63
C THR A 204 -2.41 42.53 14.03
N ILE A 205 -1.56 41.56 13.67
CA ILE A 205 -0.11 41.61 13.93
C ILE A 205 0.57 42.70 13.07
N LEU A 206 0.20 42.84 11.79
CA LEU A 206 0.69 43.91 10.92
C LEU A 206 0.20 45.30 11.37
N ARG A 207 -0.99 45.39 11.97
CA ARG A 207 -1.50 46.63 12.60
C ARG A 207 -0.80 46.91 13.93
N ALA A 208 -0.41 45.89 14.69
CA ALA A 208 0.38 46.05 15.91
C ALA A 208 1.84 46.45 15.62
N GLY A 209 2.38 46.08 14.46
CA GLY A 209 3.73 46.47 14.01
C GLY A 209 3.82 47.82 13.27
N ARG A 210 2.70 48.41 12.83
CA ARG A 210 2.68 49.75 12.20
C ARG A 210 2.22 50.81 13.19
N GLY A 211 3.13 51.23 14.06
CA GLY A 211 3.01 52.50 14.77
C GLY A 211 3.15 53.68 13.81
N ARG A 212 2.15 54.59 13.84
CA ARG A 212 2.06 55.97 13.31
C ARG A 212 2.39 56.24 11.83
N PRO A 213 1.44 56.80 11.04
CA PRO A 213 1.74 57.39 9.75
C PRO A 213 2.32 58.80 9.92
N THR A 214 3.44 59.09 9.28
CA THR A 214 3.94 60.45 9.09
C THR A 214 4.25 60.66 7.61
N GLY A 215 3.66 61.72 7.06
CA GLY A 215 4.28 62.54 6.01
C GLY A 215 4.05 62.09 4.57
N ASN A 216 3.34 62.93 3.81
CA ASN A 216 3.33 62.98 2.35
C ASN A 216 4.75 63.04 1.76
N GLU A 217 4.92 62.46 0.57
CA GLU A 217 5.65 63.13 -0.51
C GLU A 217 5.24 62.56 -1.89
N ASN A 218 4.80 63.47 -2.76
CA ASN A 218 4.61 63.27 -4.19
C ASN A 218 5.99 63.27 -4.87
N ILE A 219 6.28 62.30 -5.74
CA ILE A 219 7.18 62.52 -6.89
C ILE A 219 6.63 61.75 -8.10
N GLN A 220 6.21 62.51 -9.11
CA GLN A 220 6.12 62.08 -10.51
C GLN A 220 7.55 62.02 -11.09
N GLY A 221 7.82 60.99 -11.89
CA GLY A 221 9.04 60.90 -12.69
C GLY A 221 8.92 59.78 -13.72
N ALA A 222 8.79 60.16 -14.98
CA ALA A 222 8.89 59.28 -16.13
C ALA A 222 10.36 58.88 -16.36
N GLU A 223 10.62 57.67 -16.85
CA GLU A 223 11.64 57.42 -17.88
C GLU A 223 11.59 56.01 -18.47
N ASN A 224 11.93 55.97 -19.77
CA ASN A 224 11.97 54.82 -20.67
C ASN A 224 13.13 53.86 -20.36
N GLY A 225 12.99 52.59 -20.78
CA GLY A 225 14.11 51.65 -20.83
C GLY A 225 13.75 50.33 -21.51
N THR A 226 14.11 50.24 -22.79
CA THR A 226 14.09 49.06 -23.67
C THR A 226 15.02 47.92 -23.22
N GLY A 227 14.69 46.65 -23.54
CA GLY A 227 15.73 45.62 -23.77
C GLY A 227 15.36 44.14 -23.56
N ASN A 228 15.38 43.38 -24.69
CA ASN A 228 15.59 41.93 -24.89
C ASN A 228 14.63 40.89 -24.25
N VAL A 229 13.90 40.04 -24.99
CA VAL A 229 14.23 39.08 -26.08
C VAL A 229 15.19 37.95 -25.66
N ASN A 230 14.58 36.81 -25.29
CA ASN A 230 14.93 35.41 -25.68
C ASN A 230 14.65 34.40 -24.56
N SER A 231 13.57 33.62 -24.68
CA SER A 231 13.48 32.24 -24.14
C SER A 231 12.20 31.53 -24.62
N SER A 232 11.97 31.55 -25.93
CA SER A 232 10.86 30.81 -26.55
C SER A 232 11.34 30.04 -27.78
N ILE A 233 12.40 29.23 -27.61
CA ILE A 233 12.82 28.19 -28.56
C ILE A 233 13.44 27.02 -27.78
N VAL A 234 12.62 26.28 -27.02
CA VAL A 234 12.97 24.90 -26.55
C VAL A 234 11.76 23.94 -26.56
N ALA A 235 10.54 24.41 -26.81
CA ALA A 235 9.32 23.59 -26.64
C ALA A 235 8.74 22.99 -27.94
N LEU A 236 9.55 22.69 -28.95
CA LEU A 236 9.09 22.08 -30.21
C LEU A 236 10.12 21.12 -30.79
N ARG A 237 10.42 20.02 -30.07
CA ARG A 237 11.06 18.84 -30.67
C ARG A 237 11.01 17.61 -29.76
N GLU A 238 9.82 17.05 -29.53
CA GLU A 238 9.70 15.68 -29.01
C GLU A 238 8.31 15.05 -29.25
N GLN A 239 7.65 15.42 -30.35
CA GLN A 239 6.30 14.92 -30.68
C GLN A 239 6.22 14.00 -31.89
N GLU A 240 7.35 13.51 -32.42
CA GLU A 240 7.35 12.54 -33.52
C GLU A 240 8.14 11.30 -33.15
N SER A 241 7.47 10.32 -32.52
CA SER A 241 7.78 8.89 -32.68
C SER A 241 6.77 8.02 -31.92
N THR A 242 5.58 7.85 -32.49
CA THR A 242 4.80 6.64 -32.20
C THR A 242 3.89 6.29 -33.38
N GLU A 243 4.50 5.80 -34.46
CA GLU A 243 3.77 5.07 -35.49
C GLU A 243 3.75 3.57 -35.17
N GLN A 244 2.54 3.02 -35.32
CA GLN A 244 2.22 1.67 -35.78
C GLN A 244 2.59 0.48 -34.88
N ARG A 245 1.59 -0.01 -34.14
CA ARG A 245 1.42 -1.45 -33.85
C ARG A 245 -0.02 -1.87 -34.12
N ASP A 246 -0.13 -3.00 -34.79
CA ASP A 246 -1.33 -3.59 -35.39
C ASP A 246 -2.55 -3.66 -34.45
N GLY A 247 -3.71 -3.40 -35.05
CA GLY A 247 -5.00 -3.34 -34.38
C GLY A 247 -5.54 -4.71 -33.97
N GLU A 248 -5.53 -4.97 -32.68
CA GLU A 248 -6.72 -5.57 -32.07
C GLU A 248 -7.83 -4.50 -32.03
N PRO A 249 -9.11 -4.84 -32.28
CA PRO A 249 -10.19 -3.87 -32.23
C PRO A 249 -10.22 -3.26 -30.83
N ARG A 250 -9.85 -1.98 -30.76
CA ARG A 250 -9.87 -1.16 -29.55
C ARG A 250 -11.31 -0.98 -29.11
N VAL A 251 -11.83 -1.95 -28.35
CA VAL A 251 -13.11 -1.84 -27.66
C VAL A 251 -12.86 -1.03 -26.39
N VAL A 252 -12.79 0.30 -26.51
CA VAL A 252 -13.11 1.16 -25.37
C VAL A 252 -14.63 1.27 -25.35
N PRO A 253 -15.37 0.53 -24.52
CA PRO A 253 -16.80 0.76 -24.45
C PRO A 253 -17.05 2.15 -23.86
N GLN A 254 -18.03 2.83 -24.47
CA GLN A 254 -18.62 4.07 -23.98
C GLN A 254 -18.90 3.96 -22.48
N GLU A 255 -18.49 4.98 -21.71
CA GLU A 255 -18.75 5.16 -20.28
C GLU A 255 -19.08 3.85 -19.55
N TYR A 256 -18.08 3.12 -19.03
CA TYR A 256 -18.34 1.99 -18.14
C TYR A 256 -19.14 2.46 -16.91
N ARG A 257 -20.47 2.45 -17.03
CA ARG A 257 -21.38 2.63 -15.94
C ARG A 257 -21.33 1.32 -15.18
N LEU A 258 -20.59 1.30 -14.07
CA LEU A 258 -20.81 0.31 -13.03
C LEU A 258 -22.33 0.25 -12.83
N ASN A 259 -22.94 -0.88 -13.19
CA ASN A 259 -24.37 -1.10 -13.02
C ASN A 259 -24.67 -1.39 -11.53
N PHE A 260 -24.03 -0.61 -10.67
CA PHE A 260 -23.92 -0.81 -9.25
C PHE A 260 -24.49 0.45 -8.60
N SER A 261 -25.65 0.28 -7.96
CA SER A 261 -26.38 1.40 -7.40
C SER A 261 -25.62 2.01 -6.22
N TRP A 262 -25.69 3.33 -6.07
CA TRP A 262 -25.19 3.98 -4.86
C TRP A 262 -25.87 3.44 -3.59
N LYS A 263 -27.10 2.92 -3.70
CA LYS A 263 -27.84 2.25 -2.62
C LYS A 263 -27.19 0.93 -2.21
N SER A 264 -26.76 0.11 -3.18
CA SER A 264 -26.05 -1.15 -2.87
C SER A 264 -24.67 -0.86 -2.27
N GLY A 265 -23.96 0.14 -2.79
CA GLY A 265 -22.66 0.55 -2.24
C GLY A 265 -22.74 1.05 -0.80
N THR A 266 -23.70 1.93 -0.51
CA THR A 266 -23.95 2.41 0.85
C THR A 266 -24.39 1.29 1.80
N ALA A 267 -25.23 0.36 1.33
CA ALA A 267 -25.62 -0.81 2.12
C ALA A 267 -24.41 -1.71 2.46
N VAL A 268 -23.52 -1.99 1.50
CA VAL A 268 -22.30 -2.78 1.73
C VAL A 268 -21.39 -2.10 2.76
N ILE A 269 -21.19 -0.78 2.65
CA ILE A 269 -20.40 -0.01 3.62
C ILE A 269 -21.06 -0.03 5.01
N ALA A 270 -22.38 0.13 5.09
CA ALA A 270 -23.11 0.09 6.36
C ALA A 270 -23.00 -1.28 7.04
N VAL A 271 -23.18 -2.37 6.27
CA VAL A 271 -23.00 -3.74 6.77
C VAL A 271 -21.57 -3.96 7.27
N PHE A 272 -20.57 -3.47 6.54
CA PHE A 272 -19.18 -3.52 6.98
C PHE A 272 -18.96 -2.78 8.30
N LEU A 273 -19.49 -1.56 8.45
CA LEU A 273 -19.37 -0.79 9.68
C LEU A 273 -20.03 -1.50 10.86
N VAL A 274 -21.21 -2.09 10.65
CA VAL A 274 -21.89 -2.92 11.67
C VAL A 274 -21.03 -4.13 12.03
N SER A 275 -20.51 -4.88 11.04
CA SER A 275 -19.65 -6.03 11.33
C SER A 275 -18.37 -5.63 12.04
N PHE A 276 -17.78 -4.49 11.68
CA PHE A 276 -16.59 -3.95 12.35
C PHE A 276 -16.87 -3.60 13.80
N ILE A 277 -17.97 -2.87 14.08
CA ILE A 277 -18.37 -2.56 15.45
C ILE A 277 -18.59 -3.84 16.25
N VAL A 278 -19.32 -4.81 15.70
CA VAL A 278 -19.57 -6.10 16.37
C VAL A 278 -18.27 -6.82 16.69
N VAL A 279 -17.35 -6.95 15.73
CA VAL A 279 -16.06 -7.63 15.94
C VAL A 279 -15.22 -6.93 17.00
N ILE A 280 -15.16 -5.59 17.00
CA ILE A 280 -14.37 -4.83 17.97
C ILE A 280 -15.00 -4.86 19.37
N VAL A 281 -16.33 -4.76 19.48
CA VAL A 281 -17.03 -4.88 20.76
C VAL A 281 -16.82 -6.27 21.34
N LEU A 282 -17.02 -7.32 20.55
CA LEU A 282 -16.78 -8.70 21.00
C LEU A 282 -15.32 -8.95 21.38
N ARG A 283 -14.35 -8.37 20.65
CA ARG A 283 -12.94 -8.40 21.03
C ARG A 283 -12.68 -7.73 22.39
N ALA A 284 -13.40 -6.66 22.71
CA ALA A 284 -13.23 -5.91 23.95
C ALA A 284 -13.98 -6.55 25.15
N THR A 285 -15.11 -7.21 24.92
CA THR A 285 -15.95 -7.78 25.98
C THR A 285 -15.64 -9.23 26.30
N LEU A 286 -15.14 -10.01 25.34
CA LEU A 286 -14.79 -11.43 25.53
C LEU A 286 -13.32 -11.57 25.95
N THR A 287 -13.06 -11.58 27.26
CA THR A 287 -11.71 -11.79 27.83
C THR A 287 -11.13 -13.17 27.46
N ASP A 288 -11.97 -14.22 27.51
CA ASP A 288 -11.59 -15.61 27.24
C ASP A 288 -12.02 -16.10 25.86
N ALA A 289 -11.90 -15.23 24.85
CA ALA A 289 -12.26 -15.62 23.49
C ALA A 289 -11.32 -16.72 22.94
N PRO A 290 -11.83 -17.64 22.09
CA PRO A 290 -11.01 -18.66 21.42
C PRO A 290 -9.86 -18.04 20.62
N LEU A 291 -8.70 -18.70 20.59
CA LEU A 291 -7.49 -18.20 19.91
C LEU A 291 -7.76 -17.81 18.45
N LEU A 292 -8.45 -18.68 17.71
CA LEU A 292 -8.77 -18.44 16.30
C LEU A 292 -9.68 -17.21 16.09
N TYR A 293 -10.55 -16.91 17.05
CA TYR A 293 -11.32 -15.67 17.04
C TYR A 293 -10.45 -14.45 17.35
N LYS A 294 -9.54 -14.54 18.33
CA LYS A 294 -8.58 -13.46 18.64
C LYS A 294 -7.71 -13.15 17.42
N LEU A 295 -7.22 -14.18 16.73
CA LEU A 295 -6.50 -14.07 15.46
C LEU A 295 -7.35 -13.38 14.38
N PHE A 296 -8.59 -13.83 14.18
CA PHE A 296 -9.52 -13.21 13.24
C PHE A 296 -9.75 -11.73 13.57
N ALA A 297 -10.06 -11.39 14.81
CA ALA A 297 -10.37 -10.03 15.23
C ALA A 297 -9.17 -9.09 15.08
N ASN A 298 -7.96 -9.53 15.46
CA ASN A 298 -6.74 -8.76 15.29
C ASN A 298 -6.42 -8.53 13.79
N LEU A 299 -6.60 -9.54 12.94
CA LEU A 299 -6.35 -9.40 11.51
C LEU A 299 -7.46 -8.64 10.77
N TYR A 300 -8.71 -8.77 11.21
CA TYR A 300 -9.84 -7.98 10.71
C TYR A 300 -9.66 -6.50 11.04
N LEU A 301 -9.20 -6.19 12.26
CA LEU A 301 -8.81 -4.84 12.63
C LEU A 301 -7.64 -4.35 11.76
N ALA A 302 -6.57 -5.14 11.64
CA ALA A 302 -5.42 -4.82 10.80
C ALA A 302 -5.85 -4.52 9.35
N GLY A 303 -6.65 -5.40 8.73
CA GLY A 303 -7.16 -5.22 7.38
C GLY A 303 -8.02 -3.96 7.21
N THR A 304 -8.66 -3.50 8.28
CA THR A 304 -9.46 -2.26 8.31
C THR A 304 -8.62 -1.00 8.49
N ILE A 305 -7.50 -1.06 9.20
CA ILE A 305 -6.71 0.13 9.56
C ILE A 305 -5.47 0.34 8.70
N ILE A 306 -5.03 -0.66 7.94
CA ILE A 306 -3.82 -0.54 7.13
C ILE A 306 -4.12 0.27 5.88
N PHE A 307 -3.43 1.40 5.71
CA PHE A 307 -3.42 2.22 4.50
C PHE A 307 -2.01 2.20 3.86
N GLY A 308 -1.91 2.52 2.57
CA GLY A 308 -0.60 2.73 1.92
C GLY A 308 0.13 1.48 1.45
N GLY A 309 -0.50 0.30 1.48
CA GLY A 309 0.03 -0.93 0.86
C GLY A 309 0.88 -1.82 1.76
N GLY A 310 1.55 -2.81 1.16
CA GLY A 310 2.21 -3.93 1.83
C GLY A 310 3.25 -3.58 2.91
N PRO A 311 4.10 -2.55 2.76
CA PRO A 311 5.15 -2.26 3.74
C PRO A 311 4.65 -1.76 5.11
N VAL A 312 3.52 -1.06 5.16
CA VAL A 312 2.93 -0.53 6.42
C VAL A 312 2.28 -1.62 7.25
N VAL A 313 1.90 -2.73 6.62
CA VAL A 313 1.29 -3.90 7.26
C VAL A 313 2.20 -4.52 8.30
N ILE A 314 3.49 -4.62 7.98
CA ILE A 314 4.42 -5.49 8.69
C ILE A 314 4.62 -5.04 10.14
N PRO A 315 4.93 -3.75 10.44
CA PRO A 315 5.04 -3.30 11.82
C PRO A 315 3.75 -3.52 12.63
N LEU A 316 2.59 -3.37 12.00
CA LEU A 316 1.30 -3.58 12.67
C LEU A 316 1.04 -5.06 12.95
N LEU A 317 1.33 -5.96 12.00
CA LEU A 317 1.19 -7.41 12.22
C LEU A 317 2.10 -7.91 13.34
N ARG A 318 3.28 -7.30 13.53
CA ARG A 318 4.12 -7.60 14.68
C ARG A 318 3.40 -7.27 16.00
N GLU A 319 2.81 -6.09 16.10
CA GLU A 319 2.04 -5.69 17.29
C GLU A 319 0.85 -6.63 17.54
N TYR A 320 0.15 -7.04 16.49
CA TYR A 320 -1.08 -7.83 16.60
C TYR A 320 -0.91 -9.33 16.83
N ILE A 321 0.30 -9.86 16.65
CA ILE A 321 0.56 -11.31 16.67
C ILE A 321 1.76 -11.63 17.55
N VAL A 322 2.86 -10.88 17.42
CA VAL A 322 4.08 -11.12 18.18
C VAL A 322 3.95 -10.58 19.60
N ALA A 323 3.33 -9.40 19.79
CA ALA A 323 3.12 -8.87 21.15
C ALA A 323 2.13 -9.69 21.97
N GLU A 324 1.19 -10.38 21.31
CA GLU A 324 0.29 -11.37 21.94
C GLU A 324 1.00 -12.68 22.33
N GLY A 325 2.25 -12.88 21.91
CA GLY A 325 3.05 -14.07 22.20
C GLY A 325 2.74 -15.30 21.33
N TRP A 326 1.92 -15.17 20.28
CA TRP A 326 1.53 -16.30 19.42
C TRP A 326 2.64 -16.75 18.46
N VAL A 327 3.48 -15.80 18.04
CA VAL A 327 4.61 -16.01 17.12
C VAL A 327 5.84 -15.34 17.69
N THR A 328 6.99 -16.00 17.64
CA THR A 328 8.24 -15.45 18.16
C THR A 328 8.75 -14.29 17.28
N PRO A 329 9.49 -13.31 17.84
CA PRO A 329 10.13 -12.26 17.03
C PRO A 329 11.05 -12.83 15.94
N ARG A 330 11.74 -13.94 16.24
CA ARG A 330 12.58 -14.68 15.30
C ARG A 330 11.77 -15.15 14.09
N ASP A 331 10.70 -15.91 14.32
CA ASP A 331 9.89 -16.49 13.23
C ASP A 331 9.21 -15.40 12.40
N PHE A 332 8.78 -14.33 13.06
CA PHE A 332 8.26 -13.15 12.39
C PHE A 332 9.29 -12.54 11.42
N LEU A 333 10.54 -12.36 11.87
CA LEU A 333 11.58 -11.77 11.05
C LEU A 333 12.07 -12.71 9.93
N ILE A 334 12.12 -14.03 10.17
CA ILE A 334 12.38 -15.04 9.12
C ILE A 334 11.32 -14.93 8.03
N GLY A 335 10.05 -14.97 8.44
CA GLY A 335 8.94 -14.87 7.51
C GLY A 335 8.96 -13.54 6.76
N LEU A 336 9.27 -12.43 7.42
CA LEU A 336 9.39 -11.11 6.80
C LEU A 336 10.47 -11.09 5.72
N ALA A 337 11.67 -11.61 6.02
CA ALA A 337 12.80 -11.64 5.09
C ALA A 337 12.47 -12.43 3.82
N ILE A 338 11.83 -13.58 3.99
CA ILE A 338 11.43 -14.46 2.89
C ILE A 338 10.23 -13.89 2.14
N ALA A 339 9.28 -13.25 2.84
CA ALA A 339 8.03 -12.78 2.26
C ALA A 339 8.21 -11.77 1.13
N GLN A 340 9.29 -10.98 1.15
CA GLN A 340 9.57 -9.99 0.10
C GLN A 340 10.05 -10.62 -1.21
N ALA A 341 10.54 -11.85 -1.15
CA ALA A 341 10.91 -12.63 -2.33
C ALA A 341 9.71 -13.35 -2.95
N PHE A 342 8.53 -13.33 -2.32
CA PHE A 342 7.32 -13.94 -2.88
C PHE A 342 6.58 -12.98 -3.82
N PRO A 343 5.98 -13.49 -4.91
CA PRO A 343 5.14 -12.69 -5.78
C PRO A 343 3.75 -12.45 -5.17
N GLY A 344 3.08 -11.44 -5.70
CA GLY A 344 1.70 -11.12 -5.34
C GLY A 344 1.61 -10.25 -4.08
N PRO A 345 0.47 -10.27 -3.37
CA PRO A 345 0.22 -9.30 -2.31
C PRO A 345 1.00 -9.66 -1.03
N ASN A 346 1.82 -8.72 -0.53
CA ASN A 346 2.53 -8.86 0.76
C ASN A 346 1.60 -9.14 1.96
N PHE A 347 0.30 -8.84 1.83
CA PHE A 347 -0.72 -9.19 2.82
C PHE A 347 -0.82 -10.71 3.06
N ASN A 348 -0.39 -11.53 2.10
CA ASN A 348 -0.27 -12.98 2.29
C ASN A 348 0.69 -13.35 3.43
N PHE A 349 1.55 -12.44 3.89
CA PHE A 349 2.34 -12.64 5.10
C PHE A 349 1.46 -12.92 6.35
N ALA A 350 0.23 -12.39 6.39
CA ALA A 350 -0.72 -12.74 7.45
C ALA A 350 -1.07 -14.24 7.45
N VAL A 351 -1.10 -14.90 6.29
CA VAL A 351 -1.36 -16.34 6.16
C VAL A 351 -0.25 -17.15 6.84
N PHE A 352 1.00 -16.74 6.64
CA PHE A 352 2.15 -17.33 7.33
C PHE A 352 2.02 -17.19 8.85
N LEU A 353 1.72 -15.98 9.33
CA LEU A 353 1.57 -15.72 10.77
C LEU A 353 0.36 -16.44 11.38
N GLY A 354 -0.75 -16.53 10.66
CA GLY A 354 -1.93 -17.28 11.09
C GLY A 354 -1.67 -18.79 11.15
N GLY A 355 -0.97 -19.33 10.16
CA GLY A 355 -0.53 -20.73 10.16
C GLY A 355 0.35 -21.07 11.36
N LEU A 356 1.34 -20.22 11.66
CA LEU A 356 2.20 -20.38 12.83
C LEU A 356 1.43 -20.23 14.15
N THR A 357 0.55 -19.22 14.24
CA THR A 357 -0.30 -19.01 15.41
C THR A 357 -1.12 -20.26 15.73
N ALA A 358 -1.74 -20.87 14.73
CA ALA A 358 -2.49 -22.12 14.92
C ALA A 358 -1.59 -23.30 15.27
N ALA A 359 -0.50 -23.50 14.52
CA ALA A 359 0.42 -24.63 14.71
C ALA A 359 1.07 -24.62 16.11
N ASN A 360 1.55 -23.47 16.56
CA ASN A 360 2.22 -23.32 17.87
C ASN A 360 1.27 -23.55 19.06
N ASN A 361 -0.05 -23.49 18.83
CA ASN A 361 -1.07 -23.59 19.88
C ASN A 361 -1.96 -24.84 19.71
N GLY A 362 -1.49 -25.86 18.97
CA GLY A 362 -2.18 -27.15 18.83
C GLY A 362 -3.39 -27.17 17.89
N TYR A 363 -3.59 -26.14 17.07
CA TYR A 363 -4.64 -26.11 16.04
C TYR A 363 -4.07 -26.48 14.66
N PRO A 364 -4.90 -26.97 13.73
CA PRO A 364 -4.47 -27.17 12.35
C PRO A 364 -3.96 -25.88 11.72
N ALA A 365 -2.72 -25.87 11.24
CA ALA A 365 -2.10 -24.70 10.60
C ALA A 365 -2.98 -24.10 9.49
N ILE A 366 -3.66 -24.97 8.72
CA ILE A 366 -4.57 -24.54 7.65
C ILE A 366 -5.74 -23.70 8.16
N ALA A 367 -6.26 -23.99 9.36
CA ALA A 367 -7.36 -23.23 9.95
C ALA A 367 -6.90 -21.81 10.28
N GLY A 368 -5.72 -21.66 10.89
CA GLY A 368 -5.12 -20.36 11.17
C GLY A 368 -4.81 -19.58 9.90
N ALA A 369 -4.26 -20.24 8.88
CA ALA A 369 -3.96 -19.65 7.58
C ALA A 369 -5.21 -19.10 6.87
N LEU A 370 -6.30 -19.88 6.82
CA LEU A 370 -7.58 -19.47 6.21
C LEU A 370 -8.21 -18.31 6.97
N ILE A 371 -8.24 -18.38 8.30
CA ILE A 371 -8.77 -17.32 9.15
C ILE A 371 -7.97 -16.03 8.96
N ALA A 372 -6.65 -16.13 8.89
CA ALA A 372 -5.80 -14.99 8.68
C ALA A 372 -5.97 -14.35 7.29
N TYR A 373 -6.09 -15.18 6.25
CA TYR A 373 -6.38 -14.73 4.89
C TYR A 373 -7.71 -13.97 4.83
N LEU A 374 -8.77 -14.52 5.42
CA LEU A 374 -10.08 -13.86 5.47
C LEU A 374 -10.03 -12.58 6.30
N GLY A 375 -9.45 -12.62 7.50
CA GLY A 375 -9.35 -11.48 8.40
C GLY A 375 -8.64 -10.30 7.73
N ILE A 376 -7.51 -10.53 7.05
CA ILE A 376 -6.71 -9.43 6.50
C ILE A 376 -7.27 -8.87 5.18
N PHE A 377 -7.87 -9.70 4.30
CA PHE A 377 -8.31 -9.26 2.99
C PHE A 377 -9.77 -8.79 2.96
N VAL A 378 -10.70 -9.46 3.66
CA VAL A 378 -12.14 -9.17 3.56
C VAL A 378 -12.48 -7.70 3.84
N PRO A 379 -11.97 -7.03 4.90
CA PRO A 379 -12.29 -5.63 5.17
C PRO A 379 -12.02 -4.70 3.99
N GLY A 380 -10.80 -4.75 3.44
CA GLY A 380 -10.39 -3.90 2.33
C GLY A 380 -11.16 -4.20 1.04
N MET A 381 -11.46 -5.47 0.78
CA MET A 381 -12.22 -5.89 -0.39
C MET A 381 -13.69 -5.47 -0.32
N VAL A 382 -14.32 -5.59 0.85
CA VAL A 382 -15.70 -5.12 1.06
C VAL A 382 -15.78 -3.59 0.98
N LEU A 383 -14.82 -2.89 1.60
CA LEU A 383 -14.76 -1.42 1.56
C LEU A 383 -14.55 -0.88 0.14
N VAL A 384 -13.64 -1.44 -0.65
CA VAL A 384 -13.43 -1.00 -2.03
C VAL A 384 -14.63 -1.29 -2.91
N HIS A 385 -15.25 -2.47 -2.74
CA HIS A 385 -16.44 -2.84 -3.48
C HIS A 385 -17.61 -1.89 -3.18
N GLY A 386 -17.88 -1.62 -1.90
CA GLY A 386 -18.92 -0.68 -1.49
C GLY A 386 -18.64 0.74 -1.98
N THR A 387 -17.38 1.19 -1.89
CA THR A 387 -16.96 2.52 -2.33
C THR A 387 -17.13 2.68 -3.83
N MET A 388 -16.82 1.67 -4.65
CA MET A 388 -17.01 1.73 -6.11
C MET A 388 -18.46 2.07 -6.50
N GLY A 389 -19.44 1.64 -5.71
CA GLY A 389 -20.84 2.00 -5.93
C GLY A 389 -21.22 3.44 -5.63
N VAL A 390 -20.52 4.04 -4.68
CA VAL A 390 -20.77 5.42 -4.23
C VAL A 390 -19.83 6.40 -4.95
N TRP A 391 -18.73 5.90 -5.52
CA TRP A 391 -17.67 6.69 -6.15
C TRP A 391 -18.18 7.55 -7.28
N GLY A 392 -19.10 7.05 -8.11
CA GLY A 392 -19.69 7.82 -9.21
C GLY A 392 -20.34 9.14 -8.75
N VAL A 393 -20.92 9.17 -7.54
CA VAL A 393 -21.56 10.35 -6.95
C VAL A 393 -20.56 11.21 -6.18
N LEU A 394 -19.61 10.59 -5.48
CA LEU A 394 -18.64 11.29 -4.62
C LEU A 394 -17.50 11.94 -5.40
N ARG A 395 -17.02 11.31 -6.48
CA ARG A 395 -15.83 11.75 -7.23
C ARG A 395 -15.94 13.14 -7.85
N SER A 396 -17.16 13.63 -8.08
CA SER A 396 -17.41 14.98 -8.62
C SER A 396 -17.30 16.09 -7.56
N ARG A 397 -17.37 15.74 -6.26
CA ARG A 397 -17.37 16.71 -5.16
C ARG A 397 -15.95 17.18 -4.86
N ARG A 398 -15.75 18.49 -4.82
CA ARG A 398 -14.43 19.11 -4.56
C ARG A 398 -13.81 18.68 -3.22
N TRP A 399 -14.60 18.67 -2.14
CA TRP A 399 -14.12 18.25 -0.82
C TRP A 399 -13.62 16.80 -0.78
N VAL A 400 -14.21 15.88 -1.56
CA VAL A 400 -13.77 14.48 -1.65
C VAL A 400 -12.39 14.41 -2.28
N LYS A 401 -12.18 15.13 -3.40
CA LYS A 401 -10.86 15.21 -4.06
C LYS A 401 -9.79 15.75 -3.11
N SER A 402 -10.11 16.81 -2.36
CA SER A 402 -9.20 17.39 -1.36
C SER A 402 -8.92 16.41 -0.21
N ALA A 403 -9.93 15.73 0.32
CA ALA A 403 -9.78 14.76 1.39
C ALA A 403 -8.89 13.58 0.97
N VAL A 404 -9.14 13.02 -0.21
CA VAL A 404 -8.35 11.91 -0.77
C VAL A 404 -6.88 12.30 -0.95
N ARG A 405 -6.59 13.52 -1.42
CA ARG A 405 -5.21 14.04 -1.49
C ARG A 405 -4.51 14.03 -0.13
N GLY A 406 -5.18 14.52 0.92
CA GLY A 406 -4.62 14.52 2.27
C GLY A 406 -4.47 13.13 2.89
N ILE A 407 -5.45 12.24 2.67
CA ILE A 407 -5.41 10.84 3.11
C ILE A 407 -4.22 10.11 2.46
N ASN A 408 -4.06 10.25 1.14
CA ASN A 408 -2.95 9.64 0.41
C ASN A 408 -1.61 10.17 0.92
N ALA A 409 -1.46 11.48 1.12
CA ALA A 409 -0.23 12.06 1.66
C ALA A 409 0.09 11.52 3.08
N GLY A 410 -0.91 11.42 3.94
CA GLY A 410 -0.76 10.85 5.28
C GLY A 410 -0.37 9.37 5.25
N ALA A 411 -1.00 8.59 4.37
CA ALA A 411 -0.68 7.17 4.20
C ALA A 411 0.75 6.96 3.70
N VAL A 412 1.22 7.78 2.74
CA VAL A 412 2.61 7.74 2.25
C VAL A 412 3.60 8.12 3.37
N GLY A 413 3.27 9.11 4.20
CA GLY A 413 4.08 9.46 5.39
C GLY A 413 4.28 8.28 6.35
N LEU A 414 3.24 7.48 6.57
CA LEU A 414 3.35 6.27 7.40
C LEU A 414 4.19 5.15 6.77
N ILE A 415 4.40 5.15 5.44
CA ILE A 415 5.38 4.24 4.81
C ILE A 415 6.80 4.58 5.28
N TYR A 416 7.14 5.86 5.40
CA TYR A 416 8.43 6.27 5.97
C TYR A 416 8.57 5.86 7.44
N THR A 417 7.48 5.95 8.22
CA THR A 417 7.45 5.37 9.57
C THR A 417 7.75 3.87 9.55
N ALA A 418 7.18 3.12 8.59
CA ALA A 418 7.43 1.68 8.45
C ALA A 418 8.89 1.38 8.08
N VAL A 419 9.50 2.16 7.18
CA VAL A 419 10.94 2.06 6.86
C VAL A 419 11.78 2.17 8.14
N TYR A 420 11.52 3.20 8.95
CA TYR A 420 12.23 3.41 10.21
C TYR A 420 12.03 2.23 11.17
N ARG A 421 10.79 1.75 11.34
CA ARG A 421 10.50 0.67 12.29
C ARG A 421 11.14 -0.66 11.88
N ILE A 422 11.14 -1.00 10.60
CA ILE A 422 11.79 -2.22 10.09
C ILE A 422 13.31 -2.06 10.19
N TRP A 423 13.85 -0.87 9.91
CA TRP A 423 15.27 -0.57 10.09
C TRP A 423 15.75 -0.85 11.52
N GLN A 424 14.96 -0.48 12.54
CA GLN A 424 15.32 -0.67 13.94
C GLN A 424 15.40 -2.14 14.39
N VAL A 425 14.84 -3.08 13.61
CA VAL A 425 14.77 -4.50 14.00
C VAL A 425 15.30 -5.46 12.93
N GLY A 426 15.83 -4.93 11.83
CA GLY A 426 16.20 -5.72 10.66
C GLY A 426 17.45 -6.57 10.86
N TYR A 427 18.33 -6.22 11.81
CA TYR A 427 19.57 -6.97 12.06
C TYR A 427 19.32 -8.12 13.06
N ILE A 428 19.61 -9.36 12.66
CA ILE A 428 19.41 -10.57 13.49
C ILE A 428 20.73 -11.32 13.63
N ASP A 429 21.04 -11.73 14.85
CA ASP A 429 22.20 -12.57 15.15
C ASP A 429 21.87 -13.57 16.27
N GLN A 430 22.74 -14.57 16.50
CA GLN A 430 22.57 -15.60 17.53
C GLN A 430 22.35 -15.01 18.92
N GLY A 431 23.02 -13.90 19.25
CA GLY A 431 22.85 -13.19 20.52
C GLY A 431 21.65 -12.24 20.58
N PHE A 432 21.03 -11.91 19.45
CA PHE A 432 19.99 -10.88 19.33
C PHE A 432 18.84 -11.33 18.42
N GLN A 433 18.12 -12.38 18.85
CA GLN A 433 17.01 -12.95 18.08
C GLN A 433 15.77 -12.03 17.99
N SER A 434 15.69 -11.00 18.84
CA SER A 434 14.60 -10.00 18.86
C SER A 434 14.74 -8.90 17.79
N GLY A 435 15.86 -8.88 17.06
CA GLY A 435 16.20 -7.85 16.10
C GLY A 435 16.88 -6.63 16.73
N LYS A 436 17.81 -6.02 15.99
CA LYS A 436 18.51 -4.77 16.30
C LYS A 436 18.52 -3.84 15.10
N SER A 437 18.99 -2.62 15.32
CA SER A 437 19.09 -1.62 14.27
C SER A 437 20.09 -2.05 13.22
N LEU A 438 19.72 -1.92 11.94
CA LEU A 438 20.65 -2.10 10.82
C LEU A 438 21.81 -1.10 10.86
N ALA A 439 21.68 0.02 11.60
CA ALA A 439 22.75 1.00 11.75
C ALA A 439 23.87 0.54 12.69
N ASP A 440 23.63 -0.50 13.50
CA ASP A 440 24.63 -0.99 14.46
C ASP A 440 25.85 -1.61 13.76
N ASP A 441 25.68 -2.04 12.50
CA ASP A 441 26.78 -2.45 11.64
C ASP A 441 26.74 -1.72 10.29
N PRO A 442 27.80 -0.97 9.92
CA PRO A 442 27.87 -0.23 8.66
C PRO A 442 27.64 -1.10 7.41
N TRP A 443 27.95 -2.40 7.45
CA TRP A 443 27.71 -3.30 6.33
C TRP A 443 26.24 -3.35 5.92
N TRP A 444 25.33 -3.41 6.90
CA TRP A 444 23.90 -3.47 6.60
C TRP A 444 23.37 -2.16 6.04
N VAL A 445 23.98 -1.03 6.42
CA VAL A 445 23.74 0.28 5.80
C VAL A 445 24.14 0.26 4.33
N VAL A 446 25.30 -0.32 4.00
CA VAL A 446 25.77 -0.48 2.61
C VAL A 446 24.79 -1.34 1.82
N VAL A 447 24.42 -2.52 2.32
CA VAL A 447 23.45 -3.41 1.62
C VAL A 447 22.12 -2.69 1.37
N THR A 448 21.62 -1.96 2.38
CA THR A 448 20.37 -1.19 2.27
C THR A 448 20.47 -0.09 1.22
N ALA A 449 21.56 0.68 1.22
CA ALA A 449 21.82 1.74 0.25
C ALA A 449 21.99 1.18 -1.17
N THR A 450 22.72 0.07 -1.32
CA THR A 450 22.90 -0.61 -2.61
C THR A 450 21.57 -1.10 -3.17
N ALA A 451 20.68 -1.65 -2.35
CA ALA A 451 19.35 -2.07 -2.80
C ALA A 451 18.49 -0.87 -3.26
N PHE A 452 18.51 0.23 -2.50
CA PHE A 452 17.79 1.46 -2.87
C PHE A 452 18.32 2.07 -4.18
N VAL A 453 19.64 2.27 -4.27
CA VAL A 453 20.31 2.88 -5.44
C VAL A 453 20.17 1.97 -6.66
N GLY A 454 20.38 0.67 -6.48
CA GLY A 454 20.21 -0.35 -7.51
C GLY A 454 18.81 -0.32 -8.10
N GLY A 455 17.78 -0.26 -7.27
CA GLY A 455 16.40 -0.15 -7.74
C GLY A 455 16.12 1.19 -8.42
N ARG A 456 16.53 2.32 -7.82
CA ARG A 456 16.16 3.67 -8.30
C ARG A 456 16.83 4.08 -9.61
N PHE A 457 18.11 3.75 -9.76
CA PHE A 457 18.96 4.27 -10.83
C PHE A 457 19.40 3.19 -11.83
N PHE A 458 19.54 1.94 -11.37
CA PHE A 458 19.97 0.82 -12.22
C PHE A 458 18.81 -0.10 -12.63
N GLY A 459 17.58 0.17 -12.17
CA GLY A 459 16.40 -0.63 -12.51
C GLY A 459 16.49 -2.07 -12.01
N VAL A 460 17.26 -2.33 -10.95
CA VAL A 460 17.39 -3.67 -10.37
C VAL A 460 16.02 -4.11 -9.84
N ALA A 461 15.53 -5.23 -10.35
CA ALA A 461 14.26 -5.78 -9.91
C ALA A 461 14.30 -6.11 -8.40
N PRO A 462 13.23 -5.84 -7.63
CA PRO A 462 13.24 -6.09 -6.19
C PRO A 462 13.63 -7.51 -5.74
N PRO A 463 13.19 -8.61 -6.40
CA PRO A 463 13.67 -9.95 -6.04
C PRO A 463 15.19 -10.09 -6.18
N LEU A 464 15.76 -9.51 -7.24
CA LEU A 464 17.19 -9.56 -7.48
C LEU A 464 17.94 -8.77 -6.41
N ALA A 465 17.46 -7.58 -6.04
CA ALA A 465 18.05 -6.79 -4.95
C ALA A 465 18.00 -7.55 -3.61
N ILE A 466 16.90 -8.25 -3.34
CA ILE A 466 16.74 -9.08 -2.13
C ILE A 466 17.71 -10.26 -2.15
N LEU A 467 17.83 -11.00 -3.26
CA LEU A 467 18.79 -12.10 -3.42
C LEU A 467 20.26 -11.63 -3.36
N LEU A 468 20.56 -10.45 -3.88
CA LEU A 468 21.86 -9.81 -3.73
C LEU A 468 22.13 -9.47 -2.26
N GLY A 469 21.14 -8.96 -1.54
CA GLY A 469 21.23 -8.76 -0.09
C GLY A 469 21.54 -10.04 0.67
N ALA A 470 20.85 -11.14 0.36
CA ALA A 470 21.13 -12.46 0.93
C ALA A 470 22.57 -12.92 0.67
N SER A 471 23.03 -12.80 -0.58
CA SER A 471 24.39 -13.13 -0.99
C SER A 471 25.44 -12.29 -0.28
N LEU A 472 25.21 -10.97 -0.14
CA LEU A 472 26.09 -10.06 0.60
C LEU A 472 26.11 -10.39 2.10
N GLY A 473 25.00 -10.85 2.67
CA GLY A 473 24.94 -11.38 4.02
C GLY A 473 25.83 -12.62 4.21
N LEU A 474 25.72 -13.60 3.31
CA LEU A 474 26.57 -14.79 3.32
C LEU A 474 28.05 -14.47 3.09
N LEU A 475 28.36 -13.51 2.21
CA LEU A 475 29.71 -13.06 1.96
C LEU A 475 30.33 -12.42 3.20
N ARG A 476 29.59 -11.56 3.91
CA ARG A 476 30.04 -11.02 5.20
C ARG A 476 30.28 -12.12 6.23
N TYR A 477 29.39 -13.11 6.30
CA TYR A 477 29.60 -14.26 7.17
C TYR A 477 30.92 -14.96 6.84
N GLY A 478 31.16 -15.30 5.57
CA GLY A 478 32.40 -15.93 5.12
C GLY A 478 33.64 -15.14 5.51
N ILE A 479 33.62 -13.81 5.34
CA ILE A 479 34.75 -12.92 5.68
C ILE A 479 34.98 -12.83 7.20
N VAL A 480 33.92 -12.79 8.01
CA VAL A 480 34.03 -12.63 9.46
C VAL A 480 34.37 -13.94 10.17
N THR A 481 34.02 -15.09 9.56
CA THR A 481 34.34 -16.41 10.12
C THR A 481 35.61 -17.06 9.58
N ALA A 482 36.17 -16.54 8.48
CA ALA A 482 37.51 -16.89 8.00
C ALA A 482 38.56 -16.18 8.86
#